data_AF-A0A6J1QHC9-F1
#
_entry.id   AF-A0A6J1QHC9-F1
#
_cell.length_a   1.000
_cell.length_b   1.000
_cell.length_c   1.000
_cell.angle_alpha   90.00
_cell.angle_beta   90.00
_cell.angle_gamma   90.00
#
_symmetry.space_group_name_H-M   'P 1'
#
loop_
_entity.id
_entity.type
_entity.pdbx_description
1 polymer ?
#
loop_
_entity_poly.entity_id
_entity_poly.type
_entity_poly.pdbx_seq_one_letter_code
_entity_poly.pdbx_strand_id
1 'polypeptide(L)'
;SNDVCRWDHSENLYVMRGCQKKIIDKKEIVVSINTSNEEVAYLKGHVVNEKNFFPAMGYLLYIWEMIALLKNQEYINTPVVFEDVNFIRATVLSQQNKTELTLSIQEGSNRFEIIEGDNAVVTGTVRIPTNIENEKMSANLAEYIHDEEEMNAKDIYKELRLRGYKYAGAFRGLKSASVTGSNGHISWTSNWVAFMDSMLQIMILGQNSRSLFVPTRIRKLTIDPKYHIQMIQDYPLEDRQFSVRRYKSLDAIISGGIEICGAVATPISRRQKVVNTVLEEYKFVAHRDLGTMSLQDAIRMSMHIALECGNMINVKIIEFVDDSDKVVPEDLNSPLISEILNDLPLIRHHTKLVTTREKFPNIFLPHNVSTTEITQLSKDENCLMILGFDIFTKNSKKLYKQLLSLLMPQGFLLTLEESGAVYDYSCLKTYELDIILEKQINNKKLLLLRKSRNIARNQRIVQVNNYEFSWVDELKSIMKVQNETGVDTEIILVSEADFECGLLGFINCLRKEPGGEII
;
A
#
# COMPACT_ATOMS: atom_id res chain seq x y z
N SER A 1 40.41 -41.49 41.54
CA SER A 1 39.14 -40.86 41.13
C SER A 1 39.24 -39.38 41.44
N ASN A 2 39.60 -38.56 40.44
CA ASN A 2 39.58 -37.11 40.56
C ASN A 2 38.55 -36.57 39.58
N ASP A 3 37.30 -36.49 40.01
CA ASP A 3 36.25 -35.83 39.26
C ASP A 3 36.37 -34.32 39.47
N VAL A 4 36.78 -33.61 38.41
CA VAL A 4 36.76 -32.15 38.37
C VAL A 4 35.36 -31.72 37.94
N CYS A 5 34.58 -31.20 38.89
CA CYS A 5 33.29 -30.58 38.62
C CYS A 5 33.50 -29.33 37.74
N ARG A 6 33.00 -29.36 36.49
CA ARG A 6 32.88 -28.17 35.64
C ARG A 6 31.48 -27.60 35.78
N TRP A 7 31.39 -26.30 36.02
CA TRP A 7 30.12 -25.57 36.08
C TRP A 7 29.62 -25.31 34.66
N ASP A 8 28.31 -25.41 34.47
CA ASP A 8 27.66 -25.04 33.22
C ASP A 8 27.59 -23.50 33.10
N HIS A 9 28.23 -22.96 32.07
CA HIS A 9 28.27 -21.53 31.74
C HIS A 9 27.30 -21.17 30.60
N SER A 10 26.28 -22.00 30.34
CA SER A 10 25.27 -21.77 29.30
C SER A 10 24.37 -20.56 29.58
N GLU A 11 24.21 -20.15 30.84
CA GLU A 11 23.43 -18.98 31.24
C GLU A 11 24.31 -17.75 31.50
N ASN A 12 24.06 -16.67 30.74
CA ASN A 12 24.68 -15.38 30.97
C ASN A 12 23.94 -14.64 32.09
N LEU A 13 24.57 -14.51 33.26
CA LEU A 13 24.07 -13.68 34.35
C LEU A 13 24.27 -12.19 34.03
N TYR A 14 23.26 -11.38 34.35
CA TYR A 14 23.30 -9.93 34.18
C TYR A 14 24.36 -9.32 35.13
N VAL A 15 25.52 -8.97 34.58
CA VAL A 15 26.53 -8.21 35.32
C VAL A 15 26.19 -6.73 35.17
N MET A 16 25.82 -6.08 36.27
CA MET A 16 25.72 -4.61 36.34
C MET A 16 27.08 -4.02 35.96
N ARG A 17 27.23 -3.59 34.70
CA ARG A 17 28.30 -2.67 34.32
C ARG A 17 27.95 -1.33 34.93
N GLY A 18 28.52 -1.04 36.10
CA GLY A 18 28.57 0.32 36.60
C GLY A 18 29.10 1.21 35.47
N CYS A 19 28.35 2.24 35.10
CA CYS A 19 28.77 3.25 34.13
C CYS A 19 30.11 3.83 34.61
N GLN A 20 31.21 3.29 34.09
CA GLN A 20 32.50 3.97 34.18
C GLN A 20 32.29 5.31 33.48
N LYS A 21 32.29 6.40 34.25
CA LYS A 21 32.46 7.76 33.74
C LYS A 21 33.74 7.76 32.91
N LYS A 22 33.63 7.52 31.60
CA LYS A 22 34.71 7.79 30.67
C LYS A 22 34.88 9.29 30.66
N ILE A 23 35.91 9.78 31.36
CA ILE A 23 36.41 11.13 31.18
C ILE A 23 36.83 11.19 29.70
N ILE A 24 36.09 11.95 28.91
CA ILE A 24 36.37 12.11 27.48
C ILE A 24 37.32 13.30 27.35
N ASP A 25 38.60 13.01 27.11
CA ASP A 25 39.60 14.03 26.71
C ASP A 25 39.47 14.40 25.22
N LYS A 26 38.59 13.72 24.47
CA LYS A 26 38.38 13.92 23.04
C LYS A 26 37.24 14.90 22.76
N LYS A 27 37.55 15.99 22.07
CA LYS A 27 36.56 16.95 21.51
C LYS A 27 35.84 16.40 20.27
N GLU A 28 35.92 15.09 20.08
CA GLU A 28 35.30 14.32 19.01
C GLU A 28 34.76 13.01 19.62
N ILE A 29 33.48 12.72 19.39
CA ILE A 29 32.77 11.55 19.90
C ILE A 29 32.06 10.88 18.74
N VAL A 30 32.08 9.54 18.70
CA VAL A 30 31.32 8.75 17.72
C VAL A 30 30.11 8.11 18.40
N VAL A 31 28.93 8.29 17.83
CA VAL A 31 27.64 7.70 18.22
C VAL A 31 27.09 6.99 16.98
N SER A 32 26.60 5.77 16.91
CA SER A 32 26.15 4.87 17.93
C SER A 32 24.69 4.42 17.72
N ILE A 33 24.03 4.74 16.60
CA ILE A 33 22.57 4.56 16.48
C ILE A 33 22.23 3.21 15.85
N ASN A 34 21.55 2.37 16.63
CA ASN A 34 20.94 1.12 16.17
C ASN A 34 19.48 1.10 16.61
N THR A 35 18.55 1.17 15.66
CA THR A 35 17.11 1.23 15.95
C THR A 35 16.54 -0.08 16.54
N SER A 36 17.34 -1.14 16.63
CA SER A 36 17.01 -2.36 17.35
C SER A 36 17.23 -2.27 18.87
N ASN A 37 18.00 -1.28 19.35
CA ASN A 37 18.14 -1.00 20.79
C ASN A 37 16.87 -0.32 21.32
N GLU A 38 16.36 -0.76 22.47
CA GLU A 38 15.13 -0.26 23.09
C GLU A 38 15.19 1.26 23.37
N GLU A 39 16.33 1.77 23.83
CA GLU A 39 16.50 3.20 24.19
C GLU A 39 16.25 4.16 23.00
N VAL A 40 16.57 3.71 21.78
CA VAL A 40 16.42 4.51 20.55
C VAL A 40 15.39 3.92 19.59
N ALA A 41 14.62 2.92 20.01
CA ALA A 41 13.59 2.27 19.20
C ALA A 41 12.48 3.25 18.79
N TYR A 42 12.22 4.27 19.61
CA TYR A 42 11.24 5.32 19.33
C TYR A 42 11.52 6.08 18.03
N LEU A 43 12.79 6.16 17.59
CA LEU A 43 13.19 6.80 16.34
C LEU A 43 12.51 6.20 15.12
N LYS A 44 12.07 4.92 15.17
CA LYS A 44 11.27 4.28 14.11
C LYS A 44 9.96 5.03 13.83
N GLY A 45 9.48 5.83 14.77
CA GLY A 45 8.28 6.64 14.63
C GLY A 45 8.45 7.90 13.78
N HIS A 46 9.67 8.31 13.43
CA HIS A 46 9.94 9.53 12.66
C HIS A 46 10.06 9.24 11.15
N VAL A 47 8.94 8.85 10.54
CA VAL A 47 8.88 8.52 9.12
C VAL A 47 8.36 9.70 8.30
N VAL A 48 9.14 10.13 7.31
CA VAL A 48 8.80 11.24 6.41
C VAL A 48 9.09 10.81 4.97
N ASN A 49 8.13 11.00 4.06
CA ASN A 49 8.25 10.59 2.65
C ASN A 49 8.62 9.10 2.47
N GLU A 50 8.04 8.22 3.29
CA GLU A 50 8.32 6.76 3.32
C GLU A 50 9.74 6.38 3.81
N LYS A 51 10.55 7.33 4.29
CA LYS A 51 11.88 7.08 4.84
C LYS A 51 11.89 7.36 6.34
N ASN A 52 12.58 6.53 7.11
CA ASN A 52 12.85 6.81 8.51
C ASN A 52 14.03 7.79 8.59
N PHE A 53 13.76 9.08 8.79
CA PHE A 53 14.83 10.07 8.94
C PHE A 53 15.20 10.20 10.41
N PHE A 54 16.48 10.40 10.69
CA PHE A 54 16.89 10.84 12.01
C PHE A 54 16.35 12.27 12.26
N PRO A 55 15.61 12.51 13.37
CA PRO A 55 14.98 13.80 13.64
C PRO A 55 16.01 14.92 13.82
N ALA A 56 15.69 16.12 13.34
CA ALA A 56 16.54 17.31 13.49
C ALA A 56 16.94 17.56 14.95
N MET A 57 15.99 17.39 15.86
CA MET A 57 16.18 17.60 17.29
C MET A 57 17.03 16.52 17.97
N GLY A 58 17.19 15.34 17.33
CA GLY A 58 18.07 14.29 17.82
C GLY A 58 19.55 14.68 17.73
N TYR A 59 19.93 15.42 16.69
CA TYR A 59 21.30 15.90 16.52
C TYR A 59 21.70 16.85 17.65
N LEU A 60 20.78 17.77 17.98
CA LEU A 60 21.01 18.79 18.99
C LEU A 60 21.05 18.19 20.40
N LEU A 61 20.26 17.13 20.65
CA LEU A 61 20.35 16.39 21.91
C LEU A 61 21.75 15.80 22.11
N TYR A 62 22.33 15.15 21.09
CA TYR A 62 23.68 14.59 21.24
C TYR A 62 24.77 15.65 21.46
N ILE A 63 24.66 16.82 20.82
CA ILE A 63 25.57 17.93 21.08
C ILE A 63 25.39 18.51 22.49
N TRP A 64 24.14 18.58 22.98
CA TRP A 64 23.84 18.99 24.34
C TRP A 64 24.44 18.03 25.37
N GLU A 65 24.29 16.72 25.16
CA GLU A 65 24.93 15.68 25.98
C GLU A 65 26.46 15.84 25.98
N MET A 66 27.05 16.07 24.80
CA MET A 66 28.49 16.25 24.64
C MET A 66 29.02 17.48 25.38
N ILE A 67 28.40 18.66 25.23
CA ILE A 67 28.89 19.87 25.92
C ILE A 67 28.71 19.79 27.44
N ALA A 68 27.63 19.18 27.92
CA ALA A 68 27.43 18.96 29.36
C ALA A 68 28.50 18.01 29.90
N LEU A 69 28.79 16.92 29.19
CA LEU A 69 29.83 15.96 29.54
C LEU A 69 31.22 16.59 29.57
N LEU A 70 31.57 17.45 28.60
CA LEU A 70 32.83 18.21 28.58
C LEU A 70 32.97 19.16 29.79
N LYS A 71 31.87 19.53 30.45
CA LYS A 71 31.84 20.30 31.70
C LYS A 71 31.65 19.45 32.94
N ASN A 72 31.71 18.12 32.83
CA ASN A 72 31.45 17.17 33.91
C ASN A 72 30.07 17.34 34.57
N GLN A 73 29.06 17.68 33.77
CA GLN A 73 27.67 17.84 34.20
C GLN A 73 26.76 16.86 33.45
N GLU A 74 25.60 16.56 34.03
CA GLU A 74 24.52 15.84 33.35
C GLU A 74 23.67 16.82 32.56
N TYR A 75 23.38 16.50 31.29
CA TYR A 75 22.64 17.42 30.40
C TYR A 75 21.26 17.80 30.95
N ILE A 76 20.58 16.88 31.64
CA ILE A 76 19.26 17.10 32.26
C ILE A 76 19.29 18.23 33.29
N ASN A 77 20.45 18.59 33.82
CA ASN A 77 20.63 19.66 34.80
C ASN A 77 21.35 20.90 34.23
N THR A 78 21.72 20.88 32.95
CA THR A 78 22.56 21.89 32.32
C THR A 78 21.78 22.66 31.26
N PRO A 79 21.51 23.97 31.47
CA PRO A 79 20.89 24.79 30.43
C PRO A 79 21.83 24.94 29.23
N VAL A 80 21.25 25.05 28.04
CA VAL A 80 22.03 25.15 26.79
C VAL A 80 21.37 26.12 25.81
N VAL A 81 22.20 26.82 25.05
CA VAL A 81 21.79 27.66 23.93
C VAL A 81 22.54 27.20 22.68
N PHE A 82 21.77 26.98 21.62
CA PHE A 82 22.26 26.74 20.27
C PHE A 82 22.01 27.96 19.40
N GLU A 83 22.97 28.32 18.58
CA GLU A 83 22.91 29.48 17.67
C GLU A 83 23.37 29.06 16.27
N ASP A 84 22.72 29.64 15.25
CA ASP A 84 23.04 29.45 13.83
C ASP A 84 23.15 27.97 13.40
N VAL A 85 22.20 27.15 13.85
CA VAL A 85 22.13 25.73 13.50
C VAL A 85 21.67 25.57 12.05
N ASN A 86 22.44 24.88 11.24
CA ASN A 86 22.11 24.53 9.85
C ASN A 86 22.07 23.00 9.69
N PHE A 87 20.93 22.48 9.22
CA PHE A 87 20.76 21.09 8.83
C PHE A 87 21.05 20.96 7.34
N ILE A 88 22.23 20.47 7.01
CA ILE A 88 22.78 20.42 5.65
C ILE A 88 22.16 19.27 4.85
N ARG A 89 21.97 18.12 5.49
CA ARG A 89 21.38 16.92 4.91
C ARG A 89 20.62 16.11 5.95
N ALA A 90 19.71 15.26 5.49
CA ALA A 90 19.01 14.31 6.35
C ALA A 90 19.74 12.95 6.38
N THR A 91 19.88 12.38 7.57
CA THR A 91 20.35 11.01 7.77
C THR A 91 19.18 10.03 7.74
N VAL A 92 19.30 8.97 6.93
CA VAL A 92 18.27 7.93 6.80
C VAL A 92 18.66 6.75 7.69
N LEU A 93 17.79 6.40 8.63
CA LEU A 93 17.99 5.26 9.51
C LEU A 93 17.55 3.96 8.83
N SER A 94 18.43 2.96 8.85
CA SER A 94 18.12 1.59 8.45
C SER A 94 17.73 0.73 9.66
N GLN A 95 16.88 -0.27 9.45
CA GLN A 95 16.57 -1.28 10.47
C GLN A 95 17.67 -2.34 10.61
N GLN A 96 18.43 -2.57 9.53
CA GLN A 96 19.44 -3.63 9.47
C GLN A 96 20.84 -3.11 9.80
N ASN A 97 21.12 -1.84 9.47
CA ASN A 97 22.46 -1.28 9.59
C ASN A 97 22.54 -0.25 10.71
N LYS A 98 23.69 -0.27 11.40
CA LYS A 98 24.07 0.75 12.37
C LYS A 98 24.40 2.06 11.64
N THR A 99 23.94 3.18 12.18
CA THR A 99 24.28 4.52 11.68
C THR A 99 25.30 5.16 12.63
N GLU A 100 26.41 5.63 12.08
CA GLU A 100 27.48 6.29 12.83
C GLU A 100 27.54 7.78 12.46
N LEU A 101 27.52 8.60 13.49
CA LEU A 101 27.64 10.04 13.50
C LEU A 101 28.86 10.40 14.33
N THR A 102 29.71 11.23 13.77
CA THR A 102 30.87 11.81 14.46
C THR A 102 30.53 13.23 14.86
N LEU A 103 30.57 13.51 16.15
CA LEU A 103 30.27 14.81 16.74
C LEU A 103 31.55 15.49 17.16
N SER A 104 31.71 16.78 16.84
CA SER A 104 32.86 17.56 17.24
C SER A 104 32.45 18.93 17.77
N ILE A 105 33.19 19.47 18.75
CA ILE A 105 33.02 20.84 19.27
C ILE A 105 34.38 21.54 19.30
N GLN A 106 34.51 22.62 18.55
CA GLN A 106 35.74 23.42 18.47
C GLN A 106 35.96 24.24 19.75
N GLU A 107 37.19 24.20 20.26
CA GLU A 107 37.59 25.01 21.41
C GLU A 107 37.59 26.52 21.09
N GLY A 108 37.24 27.34 22.09
CA GLY A 108 37.19 28.79 22.01
C GLY A 108 35.92 29.33 21.33
N SER A 109 35.61 28.84 20.12
CA SER A 109 34.41 29.29 19.38
C SER A 109 33.13 28.52 19.74
N ASN A 110 33.25 27.31 20.30
CA ASN A 110 32.16 26.36 20.53
C ASN A 110 31.31 26.06 19.29
N ARG A 111 31.88 26.22 18.09
CA ARG A 111 31.26 25.74 16.87
C ARG A 111 31.28 24.22 16.87
N PHE A 112 30.15 23.61 16.55
CA PHE A 112 30.01 22.17 16.46
C PHE A 112 29.74 21.73 15.03
N GLU A 113 30.14 20.51 14.73
CA GLU A 113 29.87 19.83 13.47
C GLU A 113 29.52 18.36 13.75
N ILE A 114 28.51 17.86 13.04
CA ILE A 114 28.12 16.45 13.04
C ILE A 114 28.28 15.91 11.63
N ILE A 115 29.02 14.81 11.49
CA ILE A 115 29.38 14.20 10.21
C ILE A 115 28.84 12.76 10.17
N GLU A 116 28.30 12.35 9.02
CA GLU A 116 27.94 10.97 8.69
C GLU A 116 28.90 10.47 7.58
N GLY A 117 29.81 9.55 7.94
CA GLY A 117 30.93 9.18 7.07
C GLY A 117 31.85 10.38 6.87
N ASP A 118 31.97 10.86 5.63
CA ASP A 118 32.78 12.03 5.25
C ASP A 118 31.94 13.30 5.00
N ASN A 119 30.62 13.25 5.25
CA ASN A 119 29.72 14.34 4.89
C ASN A 119 29.17 15.07 6.13
N ALA A 120 29.32 16.39 6.16
CA ALA A 120 28.68 17.23 7.16
C ALA A 120 27.15 17.12 7.07
N VAL A 121 26.51 16.92 8.22
CA VAL A 121 25.06 16.75 8.38
C VAL A 121 24.46 17.96 9.07
N VAL A 122 25.08 18.40 10.18
CA VAL A 122 24.63 19.55 10.95
C VAL A 122 25.82 20.37 11.42
N THR A 123 25.68 21.69 11.39
CA THR A 123 26.66 22.63 11.94
C THR A 123 25.95 23.67 12.79
N GLY A 124 26.63 24.27 13.76
CA GLY A 124 26.13 25.42 14.50
C GLY A 124 27.09 25.85 15.60
N THR A 125 26.59 26.65 16.53
CA THR A 125 27.32 27.02 17.75
C THR A 125 26.52 26.57 18.98
N VAL A 126 27.20 26.08 20.01
CA VAL A 126 26.56 25.64 21.26
C VAL A 126 27.26 26.25 22.46
N ARG A 127 26.51 26.67 23.48
CA ARG A 127 27.10 27.19 24.72
C ARG A 127 26.20 26.93 25.91
N ILE A 128 26.83 26.85 27.08
CA ILE A 128 26.13 26.87 28.37
C ILE A 128 26.10 28.33 28.83
N PRO A 129 24.91 28.94 28.96
CA PRO A 129 24.80 30.35 29.34
C PRO A 129 25.17 30.54 30.82
N THR A 130 25.65 31.73 31.16
CA THR A 130 25.91 32.13 32.56
C THR A 130 24.61 32.35 33.33
N ASN A 131 23.61 32.94 32.68
CA ASN A 131 22.25 33.08 33.20
C ASN A 131 21.25 32.82 32.08
N ILE A 132 20.47 31.74 32.21
CA ILE A 132 19.48 31.31 31.22
C ILE A 132 18.33 32.32 31.07
N GLU A 133 18.00 33.10 32.12
CA GLU A 133 16.92 34.10 32.06
C GLU A 133 17.24 35.24 31.09
N ASN A 134 18.53 35.56 30.90
CA ASN A 134 18.95 36.57 29.91
C ASN A 134 18.83 36.07 28.46
N GLU A 135 18.64 34.76 28.27
CA GLU A 135 18.57 34.14 26.94
C GLU A 135 17.14 33.94 26.45
N LYS A 136 16.19 33.91 27.38
CA LYS A 136 14.76 33.74 27.14
C LYS A 136 14.15 35.01 26.58
N MET A 137 13.11 34.88 25.77
CA MET A 137 12.37 36.03 25.30
C MET A 137 11.53 36.65 26.42
N SER A 138 11.48 37.99 26.47
CA SER A 138 10.62 38.69 27.41
C SER A 138 9.15 38.43 27.07
N ALA A 139 8.39 37.90 28.05
CA ALA A 139 6.97 37.65 27.92
C ALA A 139 6.16 38.90 27.51
N ASN A 140 6.68 40.10 27.78
CA ASN A 140 6.03 41.38 27.48
C ASN A 140 6.02 41.75 25.98
N LEU A 141 6.81 41.06 25.14
CA LEU A 141 6.96 41.36 23.71
C LEU A 141 6.05 40.51 22.80
N ALA A 142 5.35 39.54 23.37
CA ALA A 142 4.68 38.52 22.60
C ALA A 142 3.15 38.72 22.63
N GLU A 143 2.54 39.07 21.50
CA GLU A 143 1.08 39.15 21.39
C GLU A 143 0.44 37.83 21.80
N TYR A 144 -0.48 37.90 22.77
CA TYR A 144 -1.24 36.76 23.24
C TYR A 144 -2.42 36.53 22.30
N ILE A 145 -2.18 35.85 21.17
CA ILE A 145 -3.26 35.34 20.32
C ILE A 145 -3.59 33.93 20.81
N HIS A 146 -4.80 33.74 21.31
CA HIS A 146 -5.31 32.45 21.73
C HIS A 146 -6.43 32.06 20.78
N ASP A 147 -6.07 31.27 19.78
CA ASP A 147 -7.05 30.64 18.90
C ASP A 147 -7.65 29.43 19.61
N GLU A 148 -8.90 29.11 19.29
CA GLU A 148 -9.54 27.88 19.75
C GLU A 148 -8.76 26.66 19.24
N GLU A 149 -8.67 25.59 20.02
CA GLU A 149 -7.93 24.39 19.64
C GLU A 149 -8.89 23.36 19.05
N GLU A 150 -9.32 23.59 17.80
CA GLU A 150 -10.37 22.79 17.18
C GLU A 150 -9.88 21.41 16.72
N MET A 151 -8.58 21.25 16.49
CA MET A 151 -7.99 20.00 16.00
C MET A 151 -7.54 19.11 17.14
N ASN A 152 -8.04 17.89 17.21
CA ASN A 152 -7.49 16.84 18.08
C ASN A 152 -6.33 16.09 17.40
N ALA A 153 -5.63 15.22 18.13
CA ALA A 153 -4.54 14.40 17.62
C ALA A 153 -4.88 13.62 16.32
N LYS A 154 -6.10 13.08 16.18
CA LYS A 154 -6.48 12.34 14.97
C LYS A 154 -6.51 13.26 13.76
N ASP A 155 -7.05 14.46 13.91
CA ASP A 155 -7.14 15.45 12.84
C ASP A 155 -5.75 15.98 12.45
N ILE A 156 -4.92 16.31 13.44
CA ILE A 156 -3.54 16.77 13.24
C ILE A 156 -2.73 15.74 12.44
N TYR A 157 -2.68 14.49 12.89
CA TYR A 157 -1.86 13.47 12.22
C TYR A 157 -2.48 12.96 10.93
N LYS A 158 -3.79 13.13 10.71
CA LYS A 158 -4.41 12.94 9.40
C LYS A 158 -3.92 13.99 8.41
N GLU A 159 -3.90 15.27 8.81
CA GLU A 159 -3.42 16.35 7.96
C GLU A 159 -1.92 16.20 7.64
N LEU A 160 -1.09 15.96 8.65
CA LEU A 160 0.34 15.72 8.45
C LEU A 160 0.59 14.49 7.55
N ARG A 161 -0.20 13.42 7.69
CA ARG A 161 -0.12 12.24 6.79
C ARG A 161 -0.44 12.56 5.34
N LEU A 162 -1.39 13.46 5.08
CA LEU A 162 -1.72 13.90 3.72
C LEU A 162 -0.56 14.69 3.09
N ARG A 163 0.21 15.45 3.89
CA ARG A 163 1.42 16.17 3.46
C ARG A 163 2.64 15.26 3.25
N GLY A 164 2.65 14.06 3.85
CA GLY A 164 3.71 13.06 3.66
C GLY A 164 4.46 12.65 4.93
N TYR A 165 4.01 13.11 6.10
CA TYR A 165 4.55 12.73 7.40
C TYR A 165 3.80 11.52 7.97
N LYS A 166 4.51 10.43 8.20
CA LYS A 166 3.96 9.19 8.78
C LYS A 166 4.45 9.00 10.21
N TYR A 167 4.27 10.03 11.03
CA TYR A 167 4.65 9.98 12.44
C TYR A 167 3.92 8.87 13.19
N ALA A 168 4.64 8.19 14.09
CA ALA A 168 4.12 7.12 14.93
C ALA A 168 4.78 7.14 16.32
N GLY A 169 4.15 6.48 17.30
CA GLY A 169 4.66 6.37 18.67
C GLY A 169 4.91 7.75 19.31
N ALA A 170 6.10 7.93 19.88
CA ALA A 170 6.48 9.15 20.58
C ALA A 170 6.40 10.42 19.72
N PHE A 171 6.57 10.31 18.39
CA PHE A 171 6.46 11.45 17.46
C PHE A 171 5.02 11.89 17.20
N ARG A 172 4.02 11.25 17.82
CA ARG A 172 2.64 11.72 17.85
C ARG A 172 2.32 12.49 19.15
N GLY A 173 3.15 13.45 19.51
CA GLY A 173 3.08 14.19 20.77
C GLY A 173 2.00 15.28 20.85
N LEU A 174 1.66 15.95 19.75
CA LEU A 174 0.56 16.94 19.69
C LEU A 174 -0.79 16.28 20.02
N LYS A 175 -1.46 16.79 21.06
CA LYS A 175 -2.78 16.35 21.54
C LYS A 175 -3.90 17.20 20.95
N SER A 176 -3.66 18.50 20.86
CA SER A 176 -4.57 19.49 20.30
C SER A 176 -3.79 20.60 19.61
N ALA A 177 -4.43 21.29 18.67
CA ALA A 177 -3.89 22.46 18.00
C ALA A 177 -5.02 23.32 17.42
N SER A 178 -4.77 24.62 17.29
CA SER A 178 -5.60 25.50 16.46
C SER A 178 -5.43 25.20 14.98
N VAL A 179 -6.46 25.49 14.17
CA VAL A 179 -6.39 25.32 12.70
C VAL A 179 -5.24 26.13 12.07
N THR A 180 -4.85 27.25 12.68
CA THR A 180 -3.76 28.11 12.19
C THR A 180 -2.36 27.65 12.62
N GLY A 181 -2.26 26.62 13.47
CA GLY A 181 -1.01 26.16 14.09
C GLY A 181 -0.35 27.21 14.99
N SER A 182 -1.15 28.11 15.58
CA SER A 182 -0.69 29.17 16.49
C SER A 182 -0.52 28.67 17.93
N ASN A 183 -1.38 27.76 18.40
CA ASN A 183 -1.30 27.17 19.73
C ASN A 183 -1.80 25.72 19.74
N GLY A 184 -1.46 25.00 20.81
CA GLY A 184 -1.84 23.61 21.02
C GLY A 184 -1.28 23.06 22.32
N HIS A 185 -1.41 21.74 22.51
CA HIS A 185 -0.83 21.02 23.63
C HIS A 185 0.02 19.83 23.16
N ILE A 186 1.19 19.64 23.78
CA ILE A 186 2.12 18.53 23.52
C ILE A 186 2.21 17.68 24.78
N SER A 187 2.01 16.37 24.66
CA SER A 187 2.25 15.45 25.77
C SER A 187 3.74 15.26 26.04
N TRP A 188 4.12 15.25 27.31
CA TRP A 188 5.47 14.97 27.75
C TRP A 188 5.64 13.49 28.12
N THR A 189 6.55 12.80 27.43
CA THR A 189 6.82 11.37 27.63
C THR A 189 8.27 11.10 28.03
N SER A 190 8.91 12.08 28.70
CA SER A 190 10.34 12.03 29.05
C SER A 190 11.27 11.87 27.84
N ASN A 191 10.84 12.32 26.66
CA ASN A 191 11.58 12.24 25.41
C ASN A 191 11.75 13.64 24.80
N TRP A 192 12.92 14.24 25.05
CA TRP A 192 13.26 15.58 24.57
C TRP A 192 13.20 15.70 23.05
N VAL A 193 13.66 14.68 22.31
CA VAL A 193 13.68 14.68 20.84
C VAL A 193 12.27 14.77 20.28
N ALA A 194 11.39 13.87 20.72
CA ALA A 194 10.01 13.82 20.23
C ALA A 194 9.20 15.06 20.66
N PHE A 195 9.47 15.60 21.85
CA PHE A 195 8.84 16.82 22.33
C PHE A 195 9.24 18.05 21.49
N MET A 196 10.54 18.28 21.30
CA MET A 196 11.02 19.38 20.45
C MET A 196 10.62 19.19 18.98
N ASP A 197 10.56 17.95 18.49
CA ASP A 197 10.04 17.66 17.15
C ASP A 197 8.55 18.03 17.04
N SER A 198 7.74 17.75 18.07
CA SER A 198 6.33 18.17 18.12
C SER A 198 6.18 19.69 18.05
N MET A 199 7.13 20.47 18.59
CA MET A 199 7.19 21.92 18.42
C MET A 199 7.45 22.32 16.96
N LEU A 200 8.31 21.61 16.23
CA LEU A 200 8.46 21.82 14.78
C LEU A 200 7.21 21.40 14.00
N GLN A 201 6.55 20.31 14.43
CA GLN A 201 5.33 19.84 13.79
C GLN A 201 4.20 20.88 13.88
N ILE A 202 4.05 21.62 14.98
CA ILE A 202 3.04 22.70 15.05
C ILE A 202 3.35 23.84 14.08
N MET A 203 4.62 24.17 13.91
CA MET A 203 5.06 25.16 12.91
C MET A 203 4.74 24.70 11.49
N ILE A 204 5.01 23.43 11.18
CA ILE A 204 4.70 22.82 9.89
C ILE A 204 3.18 22.78 9.65
N LEU A 205 2.40 22.44 10.67
CA LEU A 205 0.94 22.40 10.60
C LEU A 205 0.37 23.76 10.19
N GLY A 206 0.88 24.84 10.81
CA GLY A 206 0.49 26.23 10.53
C GLY A 206 1.06 26.82 9.22
N GLN A 207 1.65 26.01 8.34
CA GLN A 207 2.00 26.44 6.98
C GLN A 207 0.76 26.37 6.07
N ASN A 208 0.55 27.41 5.25
CA ASN A 208 -0.60 27.50 4.33
C ASN A 208 -0.54 26.48 3.19
N SER A 209 0.65 26.00 2.82
CA SER A 209 0.79 24.99 1.76
C SER A 209 0.79 23.57 2.35
N ARG A 210 0.16 22.63 1.64
CA ARG A 210 0.17 21.20 1.99
C ARG A 210 1.39 20.46 1.43
N SER A 211 2.45 21.20 1.09
CA SER A 211 3.72 20.66 0.66
C SER A 211 4.43 19.94 1.82
N LEU A 212 5.35 19.05 1.48
CA LEU A 212 6.19 18.38 2.44
C LEU A 212 7.39 19.27 2.77
N PHE A 213 7.59 19.61 4.05
CA PHE A 213 8.70 20.43 4.53
C PHE A 213 9.66 19.66 5.44
N VAL A 214 10.93 20.04 5.43
CA VAL A 214 11.93 19.57 6.40
C VAL A 214 12.68 20.76 7.02
N PRO A 215 13.04 20.71 8.31
CA PRO A 215 13.83 21.76 8.94
C PRO A 215 15.22 21.88 8.29
N THR A 216 15.66 23.11 8.01
CA THR A 216 16.99 23.40 7.45
C THR A 216 17.80 24.37 8.27
N ARG A 217 17.15 25.22 9.08
CA ARG A 217 17.85 26.17 9.94
C ARG A 217 17.10 26.43 11.23
N ILE A 218 17.82 26.64 12.32
CA ILE A 218 17.31 27.23 13.57
C ILE A 218 18.28 28.34 13.97
N ARG A 219 17.79 29.59 14.04
CA ARG A 219 18.62 30.73 14.44
C ARG A 219 19.05 30.63 15.90
N LYS A 220 18.12 30.35 16.81
CA LYS A 220 18.40 30.18 18.23
C LYS A 220 17.49 29.12 18.84
N LEU A 221 18.06 28.19 19.59
CA LEU A 221 17.32 27.24 20.44
C LEU A 221 17.82 27.39 21.86
N THR A 222 16.93 27.71 22.79
CA THR A 222 17.20 27.83 24.23
C THR A 222 16.52 26.68 24.96
N ILE A 223 17.26 25.97 25.81
CA ILE A 223 16.72 24.88 26.64
C ILE A 223 17.07 25.13 28.10
N ASP A 224 16.04 25.28 28.93
CA ASP A 224 16.09 25.33 30.38
C ASP A 224 15.43 24.06 30.97
N PRO A 225 16.22 23.01 31.22
CA PRO A 225 15.64 21.75 31.67
C PRO A 225 15.08 21.83 33.09
N LYS A 226 15.65 22.68 33.96
CA LYS A 226 15.18 22.83 35.34
C LYS A 226 13.80 23.45 35.36
N TYR A 227 13.62 24.56 34.65
CA TYR A 227 12.32 25.20 34.52
C TYR A 227 11.30 24.26 33.85
N HIS A 228 11.69 23.56 32.80
CA HIS A 228 10.82 22.61 32.10
C HIS A 228 10.28 21.52 33.05
N ILE A 229 11.13 20.89 33.85
CA ILE A 229 10.72 19.83 34.78
C ILE A 229 9.90 20.40 35.96
N GLN A 230 10.26 21.57 36.49
CA GLN A 230 9.51 22.22 37.57
C GLN A 230 8.03 22.45 37.22
N MET A 231 7.73 22.77 35.96
CA MET A 231 6.35 22.99 35.52
C MET A 231 5.46 21.74 35.56
N ILE A 232 6.04 20.54 35.51
CA ILE A 232 5.31 19.26 35.43
C ILE A 232 5.55 18.33 36.62
N GLN A 233 6.31 18.77 37.62
CA GLN A 233 6.70 17.95 38.75
C GLN A 233 5.49 17.43 39.55
N ASP A 234 4.44 18.25 39.64
CA ASP A 234 3.24 17.99 40.43
C ASP A 234 2.18 17.16 39.67
N TYR A 235 2.40 16.90 38.39
CA TYR A 235 1.46 16.17 37.53
C TYR A 235 1.84 14.68 37.39
N PRO A 236 0.86 13.75 37.47
CA PRO A 236 1.05 12.35 37.12
C PRO A 236 1.58 12.20 35.69
N LEU A 237 2.42 11.18 35.44
CA LEU A 237 3.07 10.97 34.13
C LEU A 237 2.09 10.99 32.93
N GLU A 238 0.89 10.44 33.11
CA GLU A 238 -0.13 10.33 32.06
C GLU A 238 -0.77 11.68 31.69
N ASP A 239 -0.76 12.64 32.62
CA ASP A 239 -1.38 13.96 32.48
C ASP A 239 -0.36 15.06 32.14
N ARG A 240 0.94 14.71 32.05
CA ARG A 240 1.98 15.69 31.75
C ARG A 240 1.85 16.19 30.32
N GLN A 241 1.50 17.45 30.18
CA GLN A 241 1.41 18.14 28.91
C GLN A 241 1.88 19.59 29.06
N PHE A 242 2.37 20.15 27.97
CA PHE A 242 2.74 21.55 27.88
C PHE A 242 1.89 22.23 26.82
N SER A 243 1.46 23.45 27.12
CA SER A 243 0.99 24.35 26.07
C SER A 243 2.18 24.69 25.17
N VAL A 244 1.93 24.67 23.86
CA VAL A 244 2.87 25.12 22.84
C VAL A 244 2.26 26.31 22.13
N ARG A 245 3.10 27.31 21.85
CA ARG A 245 2.67 28.50 21.13
C ARG A 245 3.68 28.93 20.10
N ARG A 246 3.17 29.36 18.95
CA ARG A 246 3.93 29.94 17.85
C ARG A 246 3.61 31.43 17.72
N TYR A 247 4.60 32.26 18.00
CA TYR A 247 4.55 33.71 17.83
C TYR A 247 5.07 34.07 16.45
N LYS A 248 4.16 34.27 15.49
CA LYS A 248 4.52 34.56 14.08
C LYS A 248 5.32 35.86 13.93
N SER A 249 5.00 36.90 14.70
CA SER A 249 5.70 38.19 14.67
C SER A 249 7.15 38.13 15.16
N LEU A 250 7.43 37.22 16.10
CA LEU A 250 8.77 37.01 16.66
C LEU A 250 9.52 35.84 16.00
N ASP A 251 8.86 35.13 15.08
CA ASP A 251 9.31 33.87 14.49
C ASP A 251 9.81 32.88 15.55
N ALA A 252 8.97 32.64 16.56
CA ALA A 252 9.32 31.85 17.74
C ALA A 252 8.27 30.79 18.09
N ILE A 253 8.72 29.66 18.63
CA ILE A 253 7.89 28.58 19.16
C ILE A 253 8.34 28.32 20.59
N ILE A 254 7.41 28.42 21.54
CA ILE A 254 7.71 28.32 22.97
C ILE A 254 6.84 27.23 23.59
N SER A 255 7.44 26.35 24.39
CA SER A 255 6.73 25.34 25.16
C SER A 255 7.57 24.87 26.36
N GLY A 256 7.03 25.02 27.57
CA GLY A 256 7.77 24.74 28.81
C GLY A 256 9.08 25.54 28.87
N GLY A 257 10.18 24.88 29.25
CA GLY A 257 11.53 25.48 29.22
C GLY A 257 12.24 25.46 27.87
N ILE A 258 11.53 25.37 26.74
CA ILE A 258 12.15 25.36 25.40
C ILE A 258 11.64 26.53 24.57
N GLU A 259 12.57 27.24 23.94
CA GLU A 259 12.28 28.31 22.97
C GLU A 259 13.05 28.06 21.66
N ILE A 260 12.32 27.94 20.55
CA ILE A 260 12.88 27.79 19.20
C ILE A 260 12.59 29.08 18.44
N CYS A 261 13.64 29.83 18.07
CA CYS A 261 13.53 31.09 17.34
C CYS A 261 14.18 30.98 15.96
N GLY A 262 13.53 31.56 14.93
CA GLY A 262 14.06 31.60 13.58
C GLY A 262 14.16 30.21 12.93
N ALA A 263 13.17 29.34 13.15
CA ALA A 263 13.14 28.02 12.56
C ALA A 263 12.68 28.10 11.10
N VAL A 264 13.49 27.58 10.18
CA VAL A 264 13.22 27.55 8.75
C VAL A 264 13.00 26.11 8.33
N ALA A 265 11.92 25.87 7.59
CA ALA A 265 11.66 24.60 6.93
C ALA A 265 11.52 24.82 5.42
N THR A 266 12.15 23.96 4.62
CA THR A 266 12.13 24.06 3.15
C THR A 266 11.29 22.95 2.54
N PRO A 267 10.54 23.24 1.47
CA PRO A 267 9.75 22.22 0.79
C PRO A 267 10.66 21.22 0.07
N ILE A 268 10.30 19.95 0.11
CA ILE A 268 10.96 18.86 -0.62
C ILE A 268 9.96 18.13 -1.51
N SER A 269 10.45 17.56 -2.61
CA SER A 269 9.62 16.78 -3.52
C SER A 269 9.12 15.50 -2.86
N ARG A 270 7.80 15.31 -2.90
CA ARG A 270 7.18 14.05 -2.49
C ARG A 270 7.40 12.99 -3.56
N ARG A 271 7.67 11.75 -3.14
CA ARG A 271 7.66 10.62 -4.08
C ARG A 271 6.23 10.37 -4.53
N GLN A 272 5.96 10.59 -5.82
CA GLN A 272 4.69 10.18 -6.41
C GLN A 272 4.72 8.67 -6.59
N LYS A 273 3.80 7.95 -5.93
CA LYS A 273 3.50 6.57 -6.32
C LYS A 273 2.70 6.65 -7.61
N VAL A 274 3.23 6.09 -8.69
CA VAL A 274 2.46 5.87 -9.91
C VAL A 274 1.43 4.80 -9.55
N VAL A 275 0.18 5.21 -9.36
CA VAL A 275 -0.95 4.30 -9.23
C VAL A 275 -1.62 4.27 -10.59
N ASN A 276 -1.49 3.15 -11.29
CA ASN A 276 -2.18 2.94 -12.56
C ASN A 276 -3.63 2.58 -12.25
N THR A 277 -4.50 3.59 -12.19
CA THR A 277 -5.94 3.37 -12.08
C THR A 277 -6.52 3.13 -13.46
N VAL A 278 -7.16 1.99 -13.66
CA VAL A 278 -7.93 1.69 -14.88
C VAL A 278 -9.36 2.21 -14.69
N LEU A 279 -9.92 2.81 -15.74
CA LEU A 279 -11.32 3.20 -15.80
C LEU A 279 -12.04 2.30 -16.80
N GLU A 280 -13.09 1.63 -16.35
CA GLU A 280 -13.94 0.78 -17.17
C GLU A 280 -15.38 1.29 -17.16
N GLU A 281 -16.11 1.06 -18.26
CA GLU A 281 -17.52 1.42 -18.39
C GLU A 281 -18.38 0.16 -18.61
N TYR A 282 -19.57 0.15 -18.00
CA TYR A 282 -20.57 -0.89 -18.26
C TYR A 282 -21.54 -0.42 -19.34
N LYS A 283 -21.70 -1.24 -20.38
CA LYS A 283 -22.64 -1.02 -21.48
C LYS A 283 -23.43 -2.29 -21.76
N PHE A 284 -24.69 -2.13 -22.14
CA PHE A 284 -25.44 -3.25 -22.69
C PHE A 284 -24.85 -3.64 -24.05
N VAL A 285 -24.54 -4.92 -24.20
CA VAL A 285 -24.04 -5.48 -25.45
C VAL A 285 -24.85 -6.73 -25.78
N ALA A 286 -25.58 -6.69 -26.89
CA ALA A 286 -26.37 -7.83 -27.32
C ALA A 286 -25.45 -9.01 -27.70
N HIS A 287 -25.88 -10.21 -27.37
CA HIS A 287 -25.09 -11.43 -27.59
C HIS A 287 -24.87 -11.76 -29.08
N ARG A 288 -25.90 -11.55 -29.91
CA ARG A 288 -25.86 -11.87 -31.34
C ARG A 288 -26.47 -10.73 -32.16
N ASP A 289 -25.69 -9.69 -32.38
CA ASP A 289 -26.07 -8.50 -33.15
C ASP A 289 -25.15 -8.25 -34.36
N LEU A 290 -24.09 -9.05 -34.53
CA LEU A 290 -23.02 -8.83 -35.50
C LEU A 290 -22.42 -7.41 -35.41
N GLY A 291 -22.53 -6.77 -34.24
CA GLY A 291 -21.98 -5.46 -33.97
C GLY A 291 -20.47 -5.46 -34.18
N THR A 292 -19.97 -4.41 -34.82
CA THR A 292 -18.52 -4.25 -35.02
C THR A 292 -17.86 -3.77 -33.73
N MET A 293 -16.77 -4.43 -33.32
CA MET A 293 -15.97 -4.02 -32.16
C MET A 293 -14.50 -4.38 -32.32
N SER A 294 -13.66 -3.92 -31.40
CA SER A 294 -12.24 -4.27 -31.38
C SER A 294 -12.05 -5.73 -30.94
N LEU A 295 -10.96 -6.36 -31.41
CA LEU A 295 -10.59 -7.71 -30.97
C LEU A 295 -10.38 -7.76 -29.45
N GLN A 296 -9.78 -6.71 -28.88
CA GLN A 296 -9.53 -6.57 -27.45
C GLN A 296 -10.82 -6.60 -26.63
N ASP A 297 -11.82 -5.80 -27.02
CA ASP A 297 -13.10 -5.77 -26.30
C ASP A 297 -13.85 -7.09 -26.43
N ALA A 298 -13.82 -7.71 -27.62
CA ALA A 298 -14.47 -8.98 -27.87
C ALA A 298 -13.87 -10.13 -27.04
N ILE A 299 -12.54 -10.18 -26.92
CA ILE A 299 -11.86 -11.16 -26.07
C ILE A 299 -12.12 -10.86 -24.60
N ARG A 300 -12.05 -9.59 -24.17
CA ARG A 300 -12.36 -9.19 -22.79
C ARG A 300 -13.78 -9.60 -22.39
N MET A 301 -14.77 -9.28 -23.23
CA MET A 301 -16.15 -9.71 -23.03
C MET A 301 -16.28 -11.23 -22.96
N SER A 302 -15.63 -11.96 -23.88
CA SER A 302 -15.69 -13.42 -23.92
C SER A 302 -15.11 -14.05 -22.64
N MET A 303 -14.01 -13.50 -22.14
CA MET A 303 -13.42 -13.90 -20.86
C MET A 303 -14.35 -13.59 -19.70
N HIS A 304 -14.92 -12.38 -19.65
CA HIS A 304 -15.84 -12.00 -18.58
C HIS A 304 -17.07 -12.90 -18.55
N ILE A 305 -17.70 -13.19 -19.70
CA ILE A 305 -18.83 -14.13 -19.79
C ILE A 305 -18.44 -15.52 -19.27
N ALA A 306 -17.26 -16.02 -19.67
CA ALA A 306 -16.81 -17.35 -19.25
C ALA A 306 -16.53 -17.44 -17.75
N LEU A 307 -15.90 -16.41 -17.18
CA LEU A 307 -15.66 -16.32 -15.73
C LEU A 307 -16.96 -16.19 -14.96
N GLU A 308 -17.88 -15.37 -15.48
CA GLU A 308 -19.19 -15.16 -14.90
C GLU A 308 -19.99 -16.46 -14.82
N CYS A 309 -19.90 -17.31 -15.84
CA CYS A 309 -20.54 -18.61 -15.88
C CYS A 309 -19.79 -19.70 -15.09
N GLY A 310 -18.47 -19.57 -14.92
CA GLY A 310 -17.61 -20.59 -14.32
C GLY A 310 -17.41 -20.45 -12.81
N ASN A 311 -17.65 -19.25 -12.27
CA ASN A 311 -17.47 -18.88 -10.86
C ASN A 311 -16.20 -19.46 -10.21
N MET A 312 -15.07 -19.36 -10.92
CA MET A 312 -13.81 -19.99 -10.51
C MET A 312 -12.67 -18.99 -10.43
N ILE A 313 -11.80 -19.20 -9.45
CA ILE A 313 -10.65 -18.34 -9.19
C ILE A 313 -9.42 -18.82 -9.99
N ASN A 314 -9.27 -20.14 -10.16
CA ASN A 314 -8.17 -20.74 -10.90
C ASN A 314 -8.62 -21.08 -12.32
N VAL A 315 -8.10 -20.34 -13.29
CA VAL A 315 -8.57 -20.37 -14.67
C VAL A 315 -7.49 -20.97 -15.56
N LYS A 316 -7.83 -22.03 -16.29
CA LYS A 316 -6.96 -22.63 -17.31
C LYS A 316 -7.50 -22.30 -18.69
N ILE A 317 -6.64 -21.75 -19.55
CA ILE A 317 -6.97 -21.39 -20.92
C ILE A 317 -6.01 -22.09 -21.86
N ILE A 318 -6.50 -22.48 -23.02
CA ILE A 318 -5.67 -23.01 -24.10
C ILE A 318 -5.84 -22.11 -25.31
N GLU A 319 -4.74 -21.63 -25.87
CA GLU A 319 -4.72 -21.02 -27.19
C GLU A 319 -4.14 -22.03 -28.17
N PHE A 320 -4.95 -22.49 -29.12
CA PHE A 320 -4.57 -23.51 -30.09
C PHE A 320 -4.25 -22.89 -31.45
N VAL A 321 -3.04 -23.16 -31.94
CA VAL A 321 -2.56 -22.74 -33.27
C VAL A 321 -2.09 -23.97 -34.03
N ASP A 322 -2.86 -24.34 -35.06
CA ASP A 322 -2.55 -25.43 -35.98
C ASP A 322 -1.45 -25.03 -36.95
N ASP A 323 -0.70 -25.98 -37.52
CA ASP A 323 0.35 -25.69 -38.51
C ASP A 323 -0.21 -24.97 -39.75
N SER A 324 -1.44 -25.32 -40.15
CA SER A 324 -2.12 -24.72 -41.30
C SER A 324 -2.52 -23.25 -41.09
N ASP A 325 -2.52 -22.76 -39.84
CA ASP A 325 -2.93 -21.40 -39.52
C ASP A 325 -1.89 -20.36 -39.99
N LYS A 326 -2.31 -19.35 -40.75
CA LYS A 326 -1.43 -18.24 -41.14
C LYS A 326 -1.40 -17.18 -40.03
N VAL A 327 -0.78 -17.52 -38.91
CA VAL A 327 -0.74 -16.71 -37.67
C VAL A 327 0.72 -16.36 -37.36
N VAL A 328 1.00 -15.07 -37.19
CA VAL A 328 2.30 -14.57 -36.71
C VAL A 328 2.28 -14.37 -35.18
N PRO A 329 3.43 -14.27 -34.48
CA PRO A 329 3.46 -14.07 -33.04
C PRO A 329 2.60 -12.90 -32.53
N GLU A 330 2.48 -11.83 -33.32
CA GLU A 330 1.69 -10.64 -33.00
C GLU A 330 0.16 -10.90 -33.04
N ASP A 331 -0.28 -11.95 -33.73
CA ASP A 331 -1.68 -12.35 -33.82
C ASP A 331 -2.12 -13.22 -32.62
N LEU A 332 -1.18 -13.63 -31.74
CA LEU A 332 -1.49 -14.43 -30.57
C LEU A 332 -2.26 -13.60 -29.53
N ASN A 333 -3.28 -14.23 -28.96
CA ASN A 333 -4.18 -13.64 -27.99
C ASN A 333 -3.69 -13.86 -26.56
N SER A 334 -2.82 -14.84 -26.32
CA SER A 334 -2.31 -15.16 -24.97
C SER A 334 -1.71 -13.98 -24.19
N PRO A 335 -0.96 -13.03 -24.79
CA PRO A 335 -0.51 -11.84 -24.06
C PRO A 335 -1.68 -10.94 -23.62
N LEU A 336 -2.63 -10.70 -24.51
CA LEU A 336 -3.82 -9.90 -24.24
C LEU A 336 -4.73 -10.55 -23.18
N ILE A 337 -4.92 -11.86 -23.24
CA ILE A 337 -5.66 -12.62 -22.23
C ILE A 337 -5.00 -12.48 -20.86
N SER A 338 -3.66 -12.57 -20.82
CA SER A 338 -2.93 -12.38 -19.58
C SER A 338 -3.11 -10.98 -19.01
N GLU A 339 -3.16 -9.94 -19.84
CA GLU A 339 -3.43 -8.57 -19.41
C GLU A 339 -4.84 -8.46 -18.80
N ILE A 340 -5.87 -8.88 -19.55
CA ILE A 340 -7.27 -8.85 -19.12
C ILE A 340 -7.47 -9.55 -17.77
N LEU A 341 -6.90 -10.74 -17.59
CA LEU A 341 -7.08 -11.51 -16.36
C LEU A 341 -6.27 -10.97 -15.18
N ASN A 342 -5.18 -10.23 -15.44
CA ASN A 342 -4.40 -9.58 -14.38
C ASN A 342 -5.09 -8.30 -13.85
N ASP A 343 -5.99 -7.70 -14.63
CA ASP A 343 -6.83 -6.57 -14.20
C ASP A 343 -7.90 -7.02 -13.17
N LEU A 344 -8.26 -8.30 -13.16
CA LEU A 344 -9.30 -8.84 -12.30
C LEU A 344 -8.76 -9.25 -10.91
N PRO A 345 -9.40 -8.81 -9.81
CA PRO A 345 -8.95 -9.15 -8.46
C PRO A 345 -9.13 -10.65 -8.20
N LEU A 346 -8.19 -11.22 -7.44
CA LEU A 346 -8.18 -12.61 -6.94
C LEU A 346 -8.01 -13.71 -8.00
N ILE A 347 -8.29 -13.46 -9.28
CA ILE A 347 -8.16 -14.44 -10.36
C ILE A 347 -6.70 -14.87 -10.53
N ARG A 348 -6.50 -16.19 -10.61
CA ARG A 348 -5.22 -16.83 -10.97
C ARG A 348 -5.42 -17.57 -12.26
N HIS A 349 -4.57 -17.32 -13.24
CA HIS A 349 -4.73 -17.94 -14.55
C HIS A 349 -3.44 -18.57 -15.06
N HIS A 350 -3.61 -19.58 -15.90
CA HIS A 350 -2.53 -20.16 -16.68
C HIS A 350 -3.01 -20.41 -18.10
N THR A 351 -2.28 -19.88 -19.07
CA THR A 351 -2.60 -20.06 -20.49
C THR A 351 -1.57 -20.99 -21.13
N LYS A 352 -2.03 -22.04 -21.81
CA LYS A 352 -1.18 -22.94 -22.60
C LYS A 352 -1.31 -22.57 -24.08
N LEU A 353 -0.22 -22.11 -24.68
CA LEU A 353 -0.10 -21.98 -26.13
C LEU A 353 0.22 -23.36 -26.71
N VAL A 354 -0.73 -23.93 -27.45
CA VAL A 354 -0.64 -25.25 -28.05
C VAL A 354 -0.32 -25.11 -29.52
N THR A 355 0.89 -25.49 -29.90
CA THR A 355 1.42 -25.37 -31.26
C THR A 355 2.55 -26.37 -31.48
N THR A 356 2.99 -26.56 -32.72
CA THR A 356 4.23 -27.32 -32.98
C THR A 356 5.43 -26.46 -32.59
N ARG A 357 6.43 -27.08 -31.95
CA ARG A 357 7.61 -26.36 -31.43
C ARG A 357 8.38 -25.55 -32.48
N GLU A 358 8.20 -25.88 -33.76
CA GLU A 358 8.89 -25.23 -34.87
C GLU A 358 8.23 -23.91 -35.32
N LYS A 359 6.95 -23.67 -34.99
CA LYS A 359 6.19 -22.54 -35.55
C LYS A 359 6.57 -21.18 -34.97
N PHE A 360 6.88 -21.11 -33.67
CA PHE A 360 7.25 -19.88 -32.97
C PHE A 360 8.55 -20.04 -32.16
N PRO A 361 9.72 -20.04 -32.82
CA PRO A 361 10.99 -20.13 -32.12
C PRO A 361 11.26 -18.85 -31.30
N ASN A 362 11.61 -19.01 -30.01
CA ASN A 362 12.01 -17.93 -29.10
C ASN A 362 10.97 -16.83 -28.86
N ILE A 363 9.69 -17.18 -28.80
CA ILE A 363 8.63 -16.21 -28.49
C ILE A 363 8.73 -15.68 -27.04
N PHE A 364 8.61 -14.36 -26.88
CA PHE A 364 8.51 -13.74 -25.56
C PHE A 364 7.07 -13.82 -25.06
N LEU A 365 6.85 -14.62 -24.00
CA LEU A 365 5.54 -14.84 -23.41
C LEU A 365 5.50 -14.34 -21.96
N PRO A 366 4.33 -13.88 -21.47
CA PRO A 366 4.15 -13.56 -20.05
C PRO A 366 4.42 -14.76 -19.15
N HIS A 367 4.81 -14.53 -17.89
CA HIS A 367 5.15 -15.59 -16.92
C HIS A 367 4.02 -16.63 -16.69
N ASN A 368 2.77 -16.25 -16.92
CA ASN A 368 1.60 -17.13 -16.75
C ASN A 368 1.25 -17.93 -18.02
N VAL A 369 2.06 -17.82 -19.08
CA VAL A 369 1.84 -18.50 -20.36
C VAL A 369 2.95 -19.52 -20.62
N SER A 370 2.58 -20.76 -20.95
CA SER A 370 3.52 -21.82 -21.31
C SER A 370 3.24 -22.35 -22.72
N THR A 371 4.25 -22.91 -23.38
CA THR A 371 4.11 -23.54 -24.71
C THR A 371 4.09 -25.05 -24.56
N THR A 372 3.20 -25.75 -25.28
CA THR A 372 3.05 -27.21 -25.21
C THR A 372 2.61 -27.77 -26.57
N GLU A 373 2.87 -29.04 -26.84
CA GLU A 373 2.36 -29.72 -28.04
C GLU A 373 1.03 -30.41 -27.74
N ILE A 374 0.16 -30.54 -28.76
CA ILE A 374 -1.16 -31.16 -28.58
C ILE A 374 -1.09 -32.63 -28.10
N THR A 375 0.02 -33.31 -28.38
CA THR A 375 0.31 -34.70 -27.97
C THR A 375 0.65 -34.82 -26.48
N GLN A 376 1.08 -33.73 -25.85
CA GLN A 376 1.50 -33.69 -24.44
C GLN A 376 0.36 -33.29 -23.50
N LEU A 377 -0.80 -32.92 -24.05
CA LEU A 377 -1.99 -32.56 -23.26
C LEU A 377 -2.67 -33.81 -22.72
N SER A 378 -2.99 -33.78 -21.42
CA SER A 378 -3.80 -34.84 -20.82
C SER A 378 -5.27 -34.66 -21.21
N LYS A 379 -6.06 -35.74 -21.16
CA LYS A 379 -7.52 -35.63 -21.37
C LYS A 379 -8.23 -34.90 -20.22
N ASP A 380 -7.57 -34.74 -19.07
CA ASP A 380 -8.12 -34.16 -17.84
C ASP A 380 -7.65 -32.71 -17.60
N GLU A 381 -7.25 -31.98 -18.64
CA GLU A 381 -6.80 -30.59 -18.50
C GLU A 381 -7.86 -29.70 -17.82
N ASN A 382 -9.15 -29.97 -18.09
CA ASN A 382 -10.30 -29.25 -17.54
C ASN A 382 -10.17 -27.73 -17.71
N CYS A 383 -9.92 -27.29 -18.93
CA CYS A 383 -9.80 -25.87 -19.23
C CYS A 383 -11.16 -25.18 -19.32
N LEU A 384 -11.22 -23.91 -18.90
CA LEU A 384 -12.41 -23.07 -18.96
C LEU A 384 -12.67 -22.65 -20.41
N MET A 385 -11.62 -22.27 -21.13
CA MET A 385 -11.74 -21.79 -22.50
C MET A 385 -10.63 -22.32 -23.40
N ILE A 386 -11.01 -22.68 -24.64
CA ILE A 386 -10.08 -22.91 -25.74
C ILE A 386 -10.30 -21.81 -26.77
N LEU A 387 -9.22 -21.21 -27.23
CA LEU A 387 -9.21 -20.26 -28.34
C LEU A 387 -8.57 -20.92 -29.56
N GLY A 388 -9.05 -20.61 -30.75
CA GLY A 388 -8.37 -20.98 -31.98
C GLY A 388 -8.91 -20.29 -33.22
N PHE A 389 -8.16 -20.40 -34.30
CA PHE A 389 -8.44 -19.72 -35.57
C PHE A 389 -9.15 -20.65 -36.54
N ASP A 390 -10.11 -20.10 -37.28
CA ASP A 390 -10.81 -20.74 -38.40
C ASP A 390 -11.21 -22.20 -38.12
N ILE A 391 -11.69 -22.45 -36.90
CA ILE A 391 -11.92 -23.78 -36.36
C ILE A 391 -12.92 -24.52 -37.25
N PHE A 392 -13.96 -23.86 -37.75
CA PHE A 392 -15.01 -24.48 -38.56
C PHE A 392 -14.63 -24.77 -40.01
N THR A 393 -13.61 -24.09 -40.56
CA THR A 393 -13.18 -24.33 -41.95
C THR A 393 -12.23 -25.51 -42.09
N LYS A 394 -11.58 -25.94 -40.99
CA LYS A 394 -10.55 -27.00 -40.96
C LYS A 394 -11.06 -28.43 -41.22
N ASN A 395 -12.37 -28.68 -41.19
CA ASN A 395 -13.04 -29.97 -41.50
C ASN A 395 -12.37 -31.24 -40.90
N SER A 396 -11.78 -31.14 -39.71
CA SER A 396 -11.08 -32.26 -39.04
C SER A 396 -11.86 -32.77 -37.84
N LYS A 397 -12.78 -33.73 -38.06
CA LYS A 397 -13.61 -34.36 -37.00
C LYS A 397 -12.82 -34.89 -35.80
N LYS A 398 -11.56 -35.28 -36.02
CA LYS A 398 -10.63 -35.76 -34.97
C LYS A 398 -10.15 -34.61 -34.08
N LEU A 399 -9.78 -33.48 -34.68
CA LEU A 399 -9.31 -32.30 -33.96
C LEU A 399 -10.40 -31.73 -33.04
N TYR A 400 -11.64 -31.59 -33.53
CA TYR A 400 -12.75 -31.12 -32.68
C TYR A 400 -12.97 -32.03 -31.48
N LYS A 401 -13.00 -33.35 -31.67
CA LYS A 401 -13.16 -34.30 -30.57
C LYS A 401 -12.04 -34.17 -29.53
N GLN A 402 -10.81 -33.93 -29.99
CA GLN A 402 -9.67 -33.74 -29.12
C GLN A 402 -9.77 -32.42 -28.34
N LEU A 403 -10.00 -31.29 -29.00
CA LEU A 403 -10.15 -29.99 -28.33
C LEU A 403 -11.32 -29.98 -27.35
N LEU A 404 -12.50 -30.45 -27.76
CA LEU A 404 -13.68 -30.50 -26.90
C LEU A 404 -13.54 -31.44 -25.70
N SER A 405 -12.65 -32.43 -25.77
CA SER A 405 -12.36 -33.31 -24.63
C SER A 405 -11.53 -32.61 -23.54
N LEU A 406 -10.80 -31.54 -23.87
CA LEU A 406 -10.01 -30.76 -22.92
C LEU A 406 -10.85 -29.73 -22.16
N LEU A 407 -12.01 -29.33 -22.72
CA LEU A 407 -12.94 -28.40 -22.10
C LEU A 407 -13.71 -29.06 -20.96
N MET A 408 -13.76 -28.37 -19.82
CA MET A 408 -14.67 -28.71 -18.74
C MET A 408 -16.14 -28.71 -19.22
N PRO A 409 -17.08 -29.36 -18.51
CA PRO A 409 -18.49 -29.43 -18.93
C PRO A 409 -19.13 -28.07 -19.22
N GLN A 410 -18.75 -27.04 -18.45
CA GLN A 410 -19.25 -25.68 -18.57
C GLN A 410 -18.37 -24.76 -19.45
N GLY A 411 -17.34 -25.31 -20.08
CA GLY A 411 -16.31 -24.56 -20.78
C GLY A 411 -16.75 -23.99 -22.12
N PHE A 412 -15.90 -23.11 -22.65
CA PHE A 412 -16.18 -22.28 -23.81
C PHE A 412 -15.16 -22.51 -24.93
N LEU A 413 -15.61 -22.46 -26.17
CA LEU A 413 -14.76 -22.43 -27.34
C LEU A 413 -14.90 -21.07 -28.00
N LEU A 414 -13.81 -20.32 -28.06
CA LEU A 414 -13.75 -19.03 -28.73
C LEU A 414 -13.03 -19.21 -30.06
N THR A 415 -13.65 -18.77 -31.15
CA THR A 415 -13.01 -18.84 -32.47
C THR A 415 -13.18 -17.56 -33.27
N LEU A 416 -12.14 -17.26 -34.04
CA LEU A 416 -12.11 -16.16 -34.98
C LEU A 416 -12.09 -16.74 -36.40
N GLU A 417 -13.19 -16.55 -37.12
CA GLU A 417 -13.47 -17.16 -38.42
C GLU A 417 -13.45 -16.11 -39.54
N GLU A 418 -12.93 -16.43 -40.72
CA GLU A 418 -12.98 -15.53 -41.89
C GLU A 418 -14.43 -15.22 -42.34
N SER A 419 -14.77 -13.94 -42.52
CA SER A 419 -16.10 -13.53 -42.98
C SER A 419 -16.34 -13.93 -44.45
N GLY A 420 -17.44 -14.62 -44.70
CA GLY A 420 -17.84 -15.06 -46.07
C GLY A 420 -17.48 -16.51 -46.40
N ALA A 421 -16.82 -17.23 -45.50
CA ALA A 421 -16.64 -18.67 -45.62
C ALA A 421 -17.97 -19.43 -45.51
N VAL A 422 -18.10 -20.54 -46.23
CA VAL A 422 -19.22 -21.48 -46.05
C VAL A 422 -18.96 -22.27 -44.78
N TYR A 423 -19.62 -21.90 -43.68
CA TYR A 423 -19.48 -22.62 -42.42
C TYR A 423 -20.31 -23.90 -42.43
N ASP A 424 -19.67 -25.02 -42.14
CA ASP A 424 -20.39 -26.26 -41.87
C ASP A 424 -20.97 -26.25 -40.45
N TYR A 425 -22.13 -25.62 -40.27
CA TYR A 425 -22.85 -25.65 -39.00
C TYR A 425 -23.33 -27.06 -38.59
N SER A 426 -23.13 -28.10 -39.41
CA SER A 426 -23.42 -29.48 -39.00
C SER A 426 -22.57 -29.92 -37.81
N CYS A 427 -21.37 -29.34 -37.64
CA CYS A 427 -20.51 -29.61 -36.50
C CYS A 427 -21.12 -29.11 -35.17
N LEU A 428 -21.86 -27.99 -35.15
CA LEU A 428 -22.54 -27.49 -33.96
C LEU A 428 -23.56 -28.51 -33.45
N LYS A 429 -24.34 -29.10 -34.38
CA LYS A 429 -25.30 -30.17 -34.04
C LYS A 429 -24.60 -31.47 -33.65
N THR A 430 -23.51 -31.81 -34.34
CA THR A 430 -22.77 -33.06 -34.11
C THR A 430 -22.09 -33.09 -32.73
N TYR A 431 -21.65 -31.92 -32.25
CA TYR A 431 -20.90 -31.78 -31.02
C TYR A 431 -21.66 -31.07 -29.91
N GLU A 432 -22.96 -30.83 -30.11
CA GLU A 432 -23.84 -30.19 -29.13
C GLU A 432 -23.25 -28.85 -28.65
N LEU A 433 -23.07 -27.90 -29.57
CA LEU A 433 -22.51 -26.57 -29.29
C LEU A 433 -23.52 -25.47 -29.64
N ASP A 434 -23.69 -24.53 -28.70
CA ASP A 434 -24.52 -23.33 -28.86
C ASP A 434 -23.66 -22.07 -28.97
N ILE A 435 -24.07 -21.14 -29.83
CA ILE A 435 -23.43 -19.83 -29.98
C ILE A 435 -23.87 -18.91 -28.85
N ILE A 436 -22.96 -18.48 -27.98
CA ILE A 436 -23.26 -17.55 -26.88
C ILE A 436 -23.04 -16.10 -27.32
N LEU A 437 -21.95 -15.82 -28.02
CA LEU A 437 -21.59 -14.48 -28.49
C LEU A 437 -21.22 -14.53 -29.98
N GLU A 438 -21.69 -13.55 -30.74
CA GLU A 438 -21.39 -13.39 -32.16
C GLU A 438 -21.14 -11.92 -32.49
N LYS A 439 -19.90 -11.60 -32.91
CA LYS A 439 -19.44 -10.23 -33.19
C LYS A 439 -18.62 -10.15 -34.48
N GLN A 440 -18.61 -8.97 -35.10
CA GLN A 440 -17.80 -8.68 -36.29
C GLN A 440 -16.50 -7.98 -35.88
N ILE A 441 -15.35 -8.54 -36.29
CA ILE A 441 -14.01 -7.99 -36.03
C ILE A 441 -13.31 -7.80 -37.37
N ASN A 442 -13.28 -6.57 -37.89
CA ASN A 442 -12.79 -6.29 -39.25
C ASN A 442 -13.49 -7.20 -40.29
N ASN A 443 -12.72 -8.01 -41.01
CA ASN A 443 -13.21 -8.98 -42.01
C ASN A 443 -13.35 -10.40 -41.43
N LYS A 444 -13.41 -10.53 -40.10
CA LYS A 444 -13.57 -11.80 -39.39
C LYS A 444 -14.78 -11.76 -38.47
N LYS A 445 -15.28 -12.93 -38.14
CA LYS A 445 -16.40 -13.16 -37.24
C LYS A 445 -15.89 -13.87 -35.99
N LEU A 446 -16.13 -13.26 -34.83
CA LEU A 446 -15.80 -13.85 -33.54
C LEU A 446 -17.03 -14.60 -33.00
N LEU A 447 -16.82 -15.86 -32.64
CA LEU A 447 -17.84 -16.75 -32.12
C LEU A 447 -17.40 -17.30 -30.76
N LEU A 448 -18.17 -17.02 -29.71
CA LEU A 448 -18.06 -17.71 -28.43
C LEU A 448 -19.10 -18.81 -28.39
N LEU A 449 -18.65 -20.04 -28.16
CA LEU A 449 -19.47 -21.24 -28.18
C LEU A 449 -19.42 -21.91 -26.81
N ARG A 450 -20.48 -22.63 -26.46
CA ARG A 450 -20.56 -23.43 -25.25
C ARG A 450 -21.18 -24.78 -25.56
N LYS A 451 -20.79 -25.83 -24.84
CA LYS A 451 -21.51 -27.11 -24.87
C LYS A 451 -22.98 -26.89 -24.50
N SER A 452 -23.88 -27.39 -25.33
CA SER A 452 -25.31 -27.36 -25.10
C SER A 452 -25.61 -28.06 -23.78
N ARG A 453 -26.42 -27.41 -22.96
CA ARG A 453 -26.89 -27.99 -21.71
C ARG A 453 -28.19 -28.72 -21.97
N ASN A 454 -28.32 -29.92 -21.42
CA ASN A 454 -29.62 -30.54 -21.28
C ASN A 454 -30.40 -29.73 -20.25
N ILE A 455 -31.54 -29.17 -20.66
CA ILE A 455 -32.44 -28.42 -19.77
C ILE A 455 -32.81 -29.34 -18.59
N ALA A 456 -32.65 -28.82 -17.36
CA ALA A 456 -32.97 -29.58 -16.15
C ALA A 456 -34.44 -30.00 -16.19
N ARG A 457 -34.75 -31.23 -15.78
CA ARG A 457 -36.14 -31.71 -15.72
C ARG A 457 -36.98 -30.97 -14.68
N ASN A 458 -36.33 -30.34 -13.70
CA ASN A 458 -36.95 -29.58 -12.62
C ASN A 458 -36.50 -28.12 -12.70
N GLN A 459 -37.43 -27.23 -13.03
CA GLN A 459 -37.22 -25.79 -13.07
C GLN A 459 -38.14 -25.10 -12.05
N ARG A 460 -37.64 -24.06 -11.38
CA ARG A 460 -38.41 -23.21 -10.47
C ARG A 460 -38.24 -21.77 -10.90
N ILE A 461 -39.36 -21.09 -11.12
CA ILE A 461 -39.38 -19.67 -11.47
C ILE A 461 -39.71 -18.88 -10.22
N VAL A 462 -38.86 -17.91 -9.88
CA VAL A 462 -39.05 -16.99 -8.75
C VAL A 462 -39.14 -15.58 -9.31
N GLN A 463 -40.25 -14.90 -9.04
CA GLN A 463 -40.47 -13.53 -9.48
C GLN A 463 -39.82 -12.58 -8.47
N VAL A 464 -38.91 -11.76 -8.98
CA VAL A 464 -38.15 -10.78 -8.21
C VAL A 464 -38.93 -9.48 -8.20
N ASN A 465 -39.16 -8.97 -7.00
CA ASN A 465 -39.85 -7.72 -6.76
C ASN A 465 -39.03 -6.86 -5.78
N ASN A 466 -38.80 -5.59 -6.11
CA ASN A 466 -38.12 -4.65 -5.21
C ASN A 466 -39.02 -4.12 -4.08
N TYR A 467 -40.34 -4.21 -4.21
CA TYR A 467 -41.28 -3.75 -3.20
C TYR A 467 -41.61 -4.81 -2.15
N GLU A 468 -41.39 -6.09 -2.48
CA GLU A 468 -41.70 -7.21 -1.61
C GLU A 468 -40.58 -8.26 -1.66
N PHE A 469 -39.86 -8.44 -0.56
CA PHE A 469 -38.69 -9.32 -0.49
C PHE A 469 -39.00 -10.77 -0.11
N SER A 470 -40.28 -11.20 -0.17
CA SER A 470 -40.71 -12.56 0.16
C SER A 470 -40.06 -13.62 -0.76
N TRP A 471 -39.72 -13.23 -1.99
CA TRP A 471 -39.00 -14.07 -2.96
C TRP A 471 -37.61 -14.49 -2.48
N VAL A 472 -36.96 -13.72 -1.58
CA VAL A 472 -35.66 -14.08 -1.01
C VAL A 472 -35.79 -15.29 -0.08
N ASP A 473 -36.86 -15.33 0.72
CA ASP A 473 -37.13 -16.46 1.61
C ASP A 473 -37.60 -17.68 0.82
N GLU A 474 -38.35 -17.48 -0.26
CA GLU A 474 -38.67 -18.53 -1.23
C GLU A 474 -37.38 -19.12 -1.84
N LEU A 475 -36.47 -18.27 -2.32
CA LEU A 475 -35.18 -18.68 -2.87
C LEU A 475 -34.37 -19.50 -1.86
N LYS A 476 -34.24 -19.02 -0.61
CA LYS A 476 -33.55 -19.76 0.47
C LYS A 476 -34.19 -21.12 0.74
N SER A 477 -35.52 -21.21 0.69
CA SER A 477 -36.24 -22.47 0.90
C SER A 477 -35.93 -23.48 -0.21
N ILE A 478 -35.90 -23.03 -1.47
CA ILE A 478 -35.57 -23.87 -2.63
C ILE A 478 -34.13 -24.38 -2.52
N MET A 479 -33.19 -23.48 -2.22
CA MET A 479 -31.77 -23.82 -2.07
C MET A 479 -31.54 -24.82 -0.93
N LYS A 480 -32.25 -24.67 0.19
CA LYS A 480 -32.18 -25.61 1.32
C LYS A 480 -32.67 -27.01 0.92
N VAL A 481 -33.80 -27.10 0.21
CA VAL A 481 -34.34 -28.39 -0.27
C VAL A 481 -33.37 -29.05 -1.27
N GLN A 482 -32.75 -28.28 -2.17
CA GLN A 482 -31.75 -28.80 -3.11
C GLN A 482 -30.53 -29.37 -2.38
N ASN A 483 -30.02 -28.67 -1.36
CA ASN A 483 -28.92 -29.15 -0.53
C ASN A 483 -29.27 -30.41 0.29
N GLU A 484 -30.51 -30.53 0.77
CA GLU A 484 -30.96 -31.68 1.58
C GLU A 484 -31.30 -32.92 0.74
N THR A 485 -31.85 -32.73 -0.47
CA THR A 485 -32.37 -33.82 -1.31
C THR A 485 -31.43 -34.24 -2.43
N GLY A 486 -30.44 -33.41 -2.78
CA GLY A 486 -29.51 -33.65 -3.89
C GLY A 486 -30.17 -33.58 -5.27
N VAL A 487 -31.41 -33.10 -5.38
CA VAL A 487 -32.14 -32.94 -6.63
C VAL A 487 -31.70 -31.65 -7.31
N ASP A 488 -31.02 -31.78 -8.45
CA ASP A 488 -30.59 -30.63 -9.24
C ASP A 488 -31.83 -29.89 -9.81
N THR A 489 -32.05 -28.68 -9.31
CA THR A 489 -33.19 -27.82 -9.69
C THR A 489 -32.62 -26.53 -10.26
N GLU A 490 -33.03 -26.17 -11.48
CA GLU A 490 -32.64 -24.91 -12.10
C GLU A 490 -33.56 -23.79 -11.61
N ILE A 491 -32.98 -22.75 -11.03
CA ILE A 491 -33.72 -21.60 -10.51
C ILE A 491 -33.64 -20.48 -11.53
N ILE A 492 -34.81 -19.99 -11.98
CA ILE A 492 -34.93 -18.89 -12.92
C ILE A 492 -35.50 -17.70 -12.16
N LEU A 493 -34.65 -16.69 -11.94
CA LEU A 493 -35.06 -15.42 -11.36
C LEU A 493 -35.55 -14.49 -12.47
N VAL A 494 -36.79 -14.02 -12.34
CA VAL A 494 -37.41 -13.15 -13.34
C VAL A 494 -37.69 -11.79 -12.72
N SER A 495 -37.14 -10.74 -13.32
CA SER A 495 -37.48 -9.35 -13.02
C SER A 495 -37.90 -8.68 -14.32
N GLU A 496 -39.14 -8.20 -14.38
CA GLU A 496 -39.73 -7.59 -15.57
C GLU A 496 -40.26 -6.20 -15.21
N ALA A 497 -39.99 -5.21 -16.07
CA ALA A 497 -40.46 -3.81 -15.93
C ALA A 497 -40.09 -3.10 -14.61
N ASP A 498 -39.11 -3.61 -13.87
CA ASP A 498 -38.59 -2.99 -12.64
C ASP A 498 -37.35 -2.15 -12.96
N PHE A 499 -37.52 -0.82 -12.99
CA PHE A 499 -36.44 0.13 -13.28
C PHE A 499 -35.48 0.36 -12.11
N GLU A 500 -35.81 -0.12 -10.91
CA GLU A 500 -34.95 -0.04 -9.73
C GLU A 500 -34.09 -1.29 -9.54
N CYS A 501 -34.35 -2.35 -10.34
CA CYS A 501 -33.57 -3.59 -10.34
C CYS A 501 -32.37 -3.49 -11.31
N GLY A 502 -31.25 -2.96 -10.81
CA GLY A 502 -30.00 -2.93 -11.58
C GLY A 502 -29.38 -4.32 -11.72
N LEU A 503 -29.42 -4.90 -12.93
CA LEU A 503 -28.93 -6.26 -13.23
C LEU A 503 -27.54 -6.57 -12.66
N LEU A 504 -26.56 -5.67 -12.86
CA LEU A 504 -25.18 -5.87 -12.39
C LEU A 504 -25.10 -5.95 -10.86
N GLY A 505 -25.79 -5.05 -10.16
CA GLY A 505 -25.82 -5.05 -8.70
C GLY A 505 -26.54 -6.28 -8.16
N PHE A 506 -27.66 -6.63 -8.80
CA PHE A 506 -28.49 -7.77 -8.45
C PHE A 506 -27.73 -9.10 -8.53
N ILE A 507 -27.12 -9.40 -9.67
CA ILE A 507 -26.36 -10.63 -9.88
C ILE A 507 -25.11 -10.71 -8.98
N ASN A 508 -24.37 -9.60 -8.84
CA ASN A 508 -23.18 -9.57 -8.00
C ASN A 508 -23.49 -9.72 -6.50
N CYS A 509 -24.70 -9.33 -6.07
CA CYS A 509 -25.17 -9.54 -4.71
C CYS A 509 -25.48 -11.02 -4.49
N LEU A 510 -26.34 -11.61 -5.34
CA LEU A 510 -26.80 -12.98 -5.19
C LEU A 510 -25.68 -14.01 -5.22
N ARG A 511 -24.68 -13.85 -6.09
CA ARG A 511 -23.54 -14.76 -6.15
C ARG A 511 -22.67 -14.80 -4.90
N LYS A 512 -22.76 -13.79 -4.04
CA LYS A 512 -22.01 -13.72 -2.77
C LYS A 512 -22.77 -14.35 -1.61
N GLU A 513 -24.03 -14.73 -1.80
CA GLU A 513 -24.81 -15.42 -0.78
C GLU A 513 -24.39 -16.91 -0.68
N PRO A 514 -24.61 -17.57 0.46
CA PRO A 514 -24.35 -19.01 0.61
C PRO A 514 -25.18 -19.82 -0.39
N GLY A 515 -24.53 -20.59 -1.26
CA GLY A 515 -25.19 -21.31 -2.36
C GLY A 515 -25.41 -20.44 -3.60
N GLY A 516 -24.96 -19.18 -3.63
CA GLY A 516 -25.11 -18.29 -4.79
C GLY A 516 -24.40 -18.80 -6.05
N GLU A 517 -23.53 -19.80 -5.95
CA GLU A 517 -22.88 -20.47 -7.07
C GLU A 517 -23.83 -21.22 -8.01
N ILE A 518 -25.07 -21.52 -7.56
CA ILE A 518 -26.09 -22.18 -8.40
C ILE A 518 -26.99 -21.19 -9.16
N ILE A 519 -26.81 -19.87 -8.96
CA ILE A 519 -27.59 -18.79 -9.59
C ILE A 519 -26.90 -18.25 -10.85
#